data_AF-A0A2S8BLD6-F1
#
_entry.id   AF-A0A2S8BLD6-F1
#
_cell.length_a   1.000
_cell.length_b   1.000
_cell.length_c   1.000
_cell.angle_alpha   90.00
_cell.angle_beta   90.00
_cell.angle_gamma   90.00
#
_symmetry.space_group_name_H-M   'P 1'
#
loop_
_entity.id
_entity.type
_entity.pdbx_description
1 polymer ?
#
loop_
_entity_poly.entity_id
_entity_poly.type
_entity_poly.pdbx_seq_one_letter_code
_entity_poly.pdbx_strand_id
1 'polypeptide(L)'
;MWSTIDDYLAFARMLLADGMFDGTRVLSSDAAAAMRTDRLTAEQKRHPFLGAPFWVGRGFGLNLSVVTDPAASRPLYGPGGAGTFSWPGAYGTWWQADPSAELILLYLIQNLPTLSTESAAAVAGNTSIAKLQTAQPKFVHRTYRALDL
;
A
#
# COMPACT_ATOMS: atom_id res chain seq x y z
N MET A 1 11.71 11.78 4.07
CA MET A 1 11.37 11.37 5.45
C MET A 1 12.27 10.19 5.81
N TRP A 2 12.94 10.22 6.97
CA TRP A 2 13.70 9.10 7.51
C TRP A 2 12.98 8.57 8.75
N SER A 3 12.97 7.26 8.93
CA SER A 3 12.25 6.56 10.00
C SER A 3 12.75 5.12 10.10
N THR A 4 12.37 4.39 11.15
CA THR A 4 12.73 2.98 11.38
C THR A 4 11.53 2.04 11.18
N ILE A 5 11.76 0.72 11.27
CA ILE A 5 10.68 -0.27 11.21
C ILE A 5 9.71 -0.12 12.39
N ASP A 6 10.23 0.18 13.59
CA ASP A 6 9.44 0.32 14.81
C ASP A 6 8.57 1.57 14.76
N ASP A 7 9.13 2.69 14.29
CA ASP A 7 8.38 3.93 14.08
C ASP A 7 7.23 3.74 13.07
N TYR A 8 7.50 3.04 11.96
CA TYR A 8 6.47 2.75 10.94
C TYR A 8 5.39 1.80 11.46
N LEU A 9 5.77 0.83 12.31
CA LEU A 9 4.82 -0.06 12.97
C LEU A 9 3.91 0.71 13.92
N ALA A 10 4.48 1.64 14.71
CA ALA A 10 3.71 2.54 15.58
C ALA A 10 2.70 3.37 14.79
N PHE A 11 3.12 3.94 13.65
CA PHE A 11 2.24 4.68 12.75
C PHE A 11 1.09 3.81 12.19
N ALA A 12 1.41 2.62 11.68
CA ALA A 12 0.40 1.72 11.12
C ALA A 12 -0.61 1.23 12.18
N ARG A 13 -0.13 0.88 13.38
CA ARG A 13 -0.96 0.52 14.53
C ARG A 13 -1.89 1.66 14.94
N MET A 14 -1.38 2.89 14.96
CA MET A 14 -2.20 4.06 15.30
C MET A 14 -3.37 4.27 14.34
N LEU A 15 -3.16 4.07 13.04
CA LEU A 15 -4.23 4.17 12.06
C LEU A 15 -5.25 3.03 12.13
N LEU A 16 -4.82 1.81 12.50
CA LEU A 16 -5.71 0.68 12.78
C LEU A 16 -6.51 0.89 14.07
N ALA A 17 -5.92 1.55 15.07
CA ALA A 17 -6.56 1.90 16.33
C ALA A 17 -7.31 3.24 16.28
N ASP A 18 -7.80 3.63 15.10
CA ASP A 18 -8.61 4.84 14.88
C ASP A 18 -8.05 6.12 15.51
N GLY A 19 -6.73 6.32 15.35
CA GLY A 19 -6.05 7.52 15.80
C GLY A 19 -5.44 7.43 17.21
N MET A 20 -5.52 6.26 17.86
CA MET A 20 -4.95 6.03 19.18
C MET A 20 -3.54 5.45 19.08
N PHE A 21 -2.59 6.04 19.82
CA PHE A 21 -1.24 5.51 20.00
C PHE A 21 -0.93 5.46 21.49
N ASP A 22 -0.66 4.26 22.03
CA ASP A 22 -0.32 4.05 23.45
C ASP A 22 -1.21 4.80 24.44
N GLY A 23 -2.53 4.67 24.27
CA GLY A 23 -3.53 5.33 25.13
C GLY A 23 -3.73 6.82 24.87
N THR A 24 -2.97 7.42 23.96
CA THR A 24 -3.07 8.84 23.57
C THR A 24 -3.77 9.00 22.22
N ARG A 25 -4.74 9.90 22.13
CA ARG A 25 -5.39 10.24 20.87
C ARG A 25 -4.55 11.26 20.09
N VAL A 26 -3.85 10.80 19.06
CA VAL A 26 -3.02 11.66 18.20
C VAL A 26 -3.76 12.11 16.93
N LEU A 27 -4.78 11.37 16.52
CA LEU A 27 -5.76 11.77 15.48
C LEU A 27 -7.18 11.56 16.00
N SER A 28 -8.12 12.41 15.58
CA SER A 28 -9.54 12.09 15.78
C SER A 28 -9.89 10.81 15.02
N SER A 29 -10.85 10.05 15.54
CA SER A 29 -11.37 8.85 14.86
C SER A 29 -11.84 9.19 13.45
N ASP A 30 -12.51 10.34 13.29
CA ASP A 30 -13.03 10.79 11.99
C ASP A 30 -11.90 11.11 11.01
N ALA A 31 -10.78 11.68 11.49
CA ALA A 31 -9.62 11.93 10.65
C ALA A 31 -8.96 10.61 10.21
N ALA A 32 -8.77 9.66 11.14
CA ALA A 32 -8.22 8.34 10.82
C ALA A 32 -9.11 7.58 9.82
N ALA A 33 -10.43 7.59 10.02
CA ALA A 33 -11.40 7.02 9.09
C ALA A 33 -11.37 7.73 7.73
N ALA A 34 -11.21 9.05 7.70
CA ALA A 34 -11.11 9.82 6.46
C ALA A 34 -9.84 9.50 5.67
N MET A 35 -8.71 9.25 6.34
CA MET A 35 -7.47 8.80 5.69
C MET A 35 -7.66 7.44 5.00
N ARG A 36 -8.38 6.52 5.64
CA ARG A 36 -8.70 5.17 5.11
C ARG A 36 -10.00 5.11 4.29
N THR A 37 -10.56 6.29 4.03
CA THR A 37 -11.69 6.67 3.19
C THR A 37 -11.46 6.67 1.68
N ASP A 38 -12.00 5.81 0.81
CA ASP A 38 -11.92 6.14 -0.63
C ASP A 38 -12.66 7.46 -0.94
N ARG A 39 -11.97 8.38 -1.61
CA ARG A 39 -12.49 9.70 -2.00
C ARG A 39 -12.43 9.94 -3.50
N LEU A 40 -11.99 8.96 -4.29
CA LEU A 40 -11.95 9.09 -5.73
C LEU A 40 -13.32 8.79 -6.35
N THR A 41 -13.74 9.63 -7.29
CA THR A 41 -14.90 9.32 -8.13
C THR A 41 -14.55 8.21 -9.13
N ALA A 42 -15.58 7.53 -9.65
CA ALA A 42 -15.39 6.53 -10.71
C ALA A 42 -14.67 7.12 -11.93
N GLU A 43 -14.93 8.40 -12.25
CA GLU A 43 -14.24 9.11 -13.32
C GLU A 43 -12.75 9.28 -13.03
N GLN A 44 -12.38 9.74 -11.84
CA GLN A 44 -10.98 9.92 -11.44
C GLN A 44 -10.21 8.59 -11.49
N LYS A 45 -10.84 7.48 -11.10
CA LYS A 45 -10.24 6.14 -11.15
C LYS A 45 -9.94 5.64 -12.59
N ARG A 46 -10.50 6.27 -13.63
CA ARG A 46 -10.19 5.94 -15.03
C ARG A 46 -8.81 6.46 -15.45
N HIS A 47 -8.24 7.42 -14.73
CA HIS A 47 -6.93 7.97 -15.07
C HIS A 47 -5.80 7.07 -14.52
N PRO A 48 -4.85 6.65 -15.37
CA PRO A 48 -3.67 5.92 -14.91
C PRO A 48 -2.86 6.72 -13.89
N PHE A 49 -2.26 6.03 -12.93
CA PHE A 49 -1.26 6.61 -12.03
C PHE A 49 0.11 6.14 -12.48
N LEU A 50 0.98 7.07 -12.87
CA LEU A 50 2.32 6.78 -13.42
C LEU A 50 2.29 5.76 -14.57
N GLY A 51 1.27 5.84 -15.43
CA GLY A 51 1.10 4.93 -16.57
C GLY A 51 0.55 3.53 -16.23
N ALA A 52 0.27 3.24 -14.96
CA ALA A 52 -0.31 1.97 -14.52
C ALA A 52 -1.81 2.11 -14.16
N PRO A 53 -2.61 1.05 -14.33
CA PRO A 53 -4.03 1.03 -13.97
C PRO A 53 -4.21 0.91 -12.45
N PHE A 54 -3.73 1.89 -11.68
CA PHE A 54 -3.49 1.73 -10.26
C PHE A 54 -4.77 1.55 -9.41
N TRP A 55 -5.88 2.09 -9.91
CA TRP A 55 -7.15 2.15 -9.19
C TRP A 55 -8.04 0.93 -9.40
N VAL A 56 -7.57 -0.11 -10.09
CA VAL A 56 -8.31 -1.38 -10.25
C VAL A 56 -8.45 -2.05 -8.89
N GLY A 57 -9.70 -2.14 -8.41
CA GLY A 57 -10.02 -2.65 -7.07
C GLY A 57 -9.50 -1.80 -5.91
N ARG A 58 -9.10 -0.55 -6.19
CA ARG A 58 -8.52 0.37 -5.22
C ARG A 58 -9.15 1.76 -5.30
N GLY A 59 -9.01 2.49 -4.22
CA GLY A 59 -9.32 3.89 -4.07
C GLY A 59 -8.16 4.68 -3.49
N PHE A 60 -8.38 5.95 -3.24
CA PHE A 60 -7.44 6.83 -2.56
C PHE A 60 -8.17 7.72 -1.56
N GLY A 61 -7.73 7.67 -0.30
CA GLY A 61 -8.16 8.57 0.75
C GLY A 61 -7.19 9.73 0.93
N LEU A 62 -7.05 10.17 2.18
CA LEU A 62 -6.08 11.22 2.50
C LEU A 62 -4.70 10.58 2.69
N ASN A 63 -3.88 10.64 1.64
CA ASN A 63 -2.51 10.09 1.53
C ASN A 63 -2.38 8.55 1.49
N LEU A 64 -3.49 7.81 1.42
CA LEU A 64 -3.46 6.34 1.45
C LEU A 64 -4.26 5.74 0.30
N SER A 65 -3.71 4.74 -0.38
CA SER A 65 -4.50 3.83 -1.21
C SER A 65 -5.28 2.88 -0.31
N VAL A 66 -6.51 2.55 -0.70
CA VAL A 66 -7.41 1.66 0.04
C VAL A 66 -7.94 0.58 -0.91
N VAL A 67 -7.97 -0.68 -0.48
CA VAL A 67 -8.60 -1.76 -1.24
C VAL A 67 -10.12 -1.63 -1.14
N THR A 68 -10.77 -1.44 -2.29
CA THR A 68 -12.24 -1.35 -2.39
C THR A 68 -12.87 -2.62 -2.97
N ASP A 69 -12.10 -3.37 -3.77
CA ASP A 69 -12.47 -4.70 -4.28
C ASP A 69 -11.22 -5.61 -4.21
N PRO A 70 -11.15 -6.52 -3.23
CA PRO A 70 -10.03 -7.43 -3.07
C PRO A 70 -9.79 -8.34 -4.28
N ALA A 71 -10.84 -8.82 -4.94
CA ALA A 71 -10.73 -9.74 -6.06
C ALA A 71 -10.11 -9.05 -7.29
N ALA A 72 -10.53 -7.80 -7.56
CA ALA A 72 -9.96 -7.00 -8.64
C ALA A 72 -8.53 -6.51 -8.33
N SER A 73 -8.22 -6.20 -7.06
CA SER A 73 -6.90 -5.69 -6.63
C SER A 73 -5.82 -6.78 -6.58
N ARG A 74 -6.17 -8.01 -6.15
CA ARG A 74 -5.22 -9.08 -5.86
C ARG A 74 -4.24 -9.41 -7.00
N PRO A 75 -4.66 -9.51 -8.28
CA PRO A 75 -3.72 -9.84 -9.37
C PRO A 75 -2.59 -8.85 -9.57
N LEU A 76 -2.81 -7.57 -9.23
CA LEU A 76 -1.83 -6.49 -9.43
C LEU A 76 -0.95 -6.26 -8.19
N TYR A 77 -1.51 -6.41 -7.00
CA TYR A 77 -0.85 -5.97 -5.75
C TYR A 77 -0.58 -7.10 -4.75
N GLY A 78 -1.16 -8.27 -4.99
CA GLY A 78 -1.23 -9.34 -4.01
C GLY A 78 -2.39 -9.21 -3.02
N PRO A 79 -2.50 -10.17 -2.10
CA PRO A 79 -3.60 -10.22 -1.15
C PRO A 79 -3.70 -8.99 -0.23
N GLY A 80 -4.93 -8.68 0.14
CA GLY A 80 -5.33 -7.64 1.07
C GLY A 80 -6.85 -7.54 1.05
N GLY A 81 -7.49 -7.72 2.20
CA GLY A 81 -8.94 -7.67 2.30
C GLY A 81 -9.50 -6.26 2.14
N ALA A 82 -10.83 -6.15 2.14
CA ALA A 82 -11.52 -4.86 1.98
C ALA A 82 -11.09 -3.89 3.08
N GLY A 83 -10.78 -2.65 2.72
CA GLY A 83 -10.27 -1.65 3.65
C GLY A 83 -8.77 -1.73 3.95
N THR A 84 -8.03 -2.71 3.39
CA THR A 84 -6.56 -2.71 3.48
C THR A 84 -6.01 -1.41 2.91
N PHE A 85 -5.12 -0.74 3.65
CA PHE A 85 -4.58 0.55 3.27
C PHE A 85 -3.05 0.57 3.24
N SER A 86 -2.48 1.41 2.36
CA SER A 86 -1.05 1.41 2.02
C SER A 86 -0.66 2.65 1.22
N TRP A 87 0.65 2.90 1.08
CA TRP A 87 1.19 3.67 -0.03
C TRP A 87 2.62 3.21 -0.39
N PRO A 88 2.98 3.04 -1.67
CA PRO A 88 4.33 2.61 -2.06
C PRO A 88 5.37 3.72 -1.85
N GLY A 89 6.58 3.34 -1.45
CA GLY A 89 7.73 4.23 -1.43
C GLY A 89 8.60 4.09 -2.66
N ALA A 90 9.09 5.22 -3.18
CA ALA A 90 9.86 5.27 -4.44
C ALA A 90 11.16 4.44 -4.40
N TYR A 91 11.72 4.18 -3.22
CA TYR A 91 12.98 3.42 -3.04
C TYR A 91 12.71 1.93 -2.78
N GLY A 92 11.50 1.47 -3.09
CA GLY A 92 11.08 0.07 -3.01
C GLY A 92 10.48 -0.34 -1.65
N THR A 93 10.27 0.60 -0.73
CA THR A 93 9.56 0.30 0.52
C THR A 93 8.08 0.04 0.25
N TRP A 94 7.51 -0.92 0.99
CA TRP A 94 6.09 -1.23 0.99
C TRP A 94 5.63 -1.48 2.41
N TRP A 95 4.39 -1.08 2.69
CA TRP A 95 3.69 -1.46 3.90
C TRP A 95 2.22 -1.64 3.58
N GLN A 96 1.50 -2.47 4.33
CA GLN A 96 0.05 -2.48 4.29
C GLN A 96 -0.50 -2.88 5.65
N ALA A 97 -1.64 -2.30 6.01
CA ALA A 97 -2.41 -2.68 7.17
C ALA A 97 -3.78 -3.18 6.70
N ASP A 98 -4.10 -4.43 7.04
CA ASP A 98 -5.31 -5.12 6.66
C ASP A 98 -6.20 -5.30 7.89
N PRO A 99 -7.23 -4.45 8.08
CA PRO A 99 -8.12 -4.54 9.22
C PRO A 99 -8.99 -5.81 9.18
N SER A 100 -9.18 -6.43 8.01
CA SER A 100 -9.99 -7.65 7.89
C SER A 100 -9.28 -8.91 8.38
N ALA A 101 -7.94 -8.84 8.50
CA ALA A 101 -7.08 -9.94 8.93
C ALA A 101 -6.23 -9.59 10.16
N GLU A 102 -6.48 -8.43 10.79
CA GLU A 102 -5.67 -7.89 11.90
C GLU A 102 -4.16 -7.93 11.64
N LEU A 103 -3.75 -7.59 10.42
CA LEU A 103 -2.42 -7.86 9.91
C LEU A 103 -1.72 -6.58 9.44
N ILE A 104 -0.46 -6.40 9.84
CA ILE A 104 0.43 -5.36 9.32
C ILE A 104 1.63 -6.03 8.66
N LEU A 105 1.89 -5.67 7.41
CA LEU A 105 3.10 -6.05 6.68
C LEU A 105 3.98 -4.82 6.51
N LEU A 106 5.25 -4.93 6.89
CA LEU A 106 6.29 -3.93 6.64
C LEU A 106 7.41 -4.57 5.82
N TYR A 107 7.77 -3.95 4.70
CA TYR A 107 8.86 -4.34 3.83
C TYR A 107 9.71 -3.11 3.52
N LEU A 108 10.82 -2.96 4.23
CA LEU A 108 11.67 -1.77 4.14
C LEU A 108 13.00 -2.12 3.48
N ILE A 109 13.19 -1.62 2.26
CA ILE A 109 14.45 -1.69 1.51
C ILE A 109 14.86 -0.28 1.07
N GLN A 110 16.13 -0.10 0.72
CA GLN A 110 16.67 1.16 0.20
C GLN A 110 17.31 0.90 -1.16
N ASN A 111 16.46 0.75 -2.17
CA ASN A 111 16.90 0.50 -3.54
C ASN A 111 16.50 1.69 -4.41
N LEU A 112 17.46 2.57 -4.73
CA LEU A 112 17.25 3.72 -5.60
C LEU A 112 17.00 3.24 -7.04
N PRO A 113 15.78 3.34 -7.58
CA PRO A 113 15.55 3.04 -8.99
C PRO A 113 15.95 4.23 -9.85
N THR A 114 16.33 3.97 -11.10
CA THR A 114 16.37 5.03 -12.12
C THR A 114 14.94 5.46 -12.42
N LEU A 115 14.56 6.67 -12.00
CA LEU A 115 13.23 7.25 -12.22
C LEU A 115 13.29 8.24 -13.40
N SER A 116 12.65 7.89 -14.50
CA SER A 116 12.35 8.74 -15.65
C SER A 116 10.87 8.62 -16.01
N THR A 117 10.34 9.54 -16.81
CA THR A 117 8.98 9.43 -17.36
C THR A 117 8.81 8.20 -18.25
N GLU A 118 9.93 7.70 -18.80
CA GLU A 118 10.01 6.43 -19.49
C GLU A 118 10.12 5.24 -18.53
N SER A 119 10.38 5.42 -17.23
CA SER A 119 10.57 4.29 -16.31
C SER A 119 9.35 3.38 -16.25
N ALA A 120 8.14 3.89 -16.46
CA ALA A 120 6.93 3.07 -16.61
C ALA A 120 6.96 2.18 -17.87
N ALA A 121 7.55 2.66 -18.98
CA ALA A 121 7.76 1.92 -20.22
C ALA A 121 9.02 1.03 -20.18
N ALA A 122 10.08 1.48 -19.50
CA ALA A 122 11.36 0.79 -19.36
C ALA A 122 11.26 -0.49 -18.49
N VAL A 123 10.20 -0.61 -17.68
CA VAL A 123 9.85 -1.85 -16.97
C VAL A 123 9.71 -3.04 -17.94
N ALA A 124 9.22 -2.80 -19.16
CA ALA A 124 9.01 -3.88 -20.13
C ALA A 124 10.33 -4.48 -20.68
N GLY A 125 11.45 -3.75 -20.58
CA GLY A 125 12.74 -4.15 -21.16
C GLY A 125 13.82 -4.54 -20.16
N ASN A 126 13.74 -4.12 -18.89
CA ASN A 126 14.82 -4.31 -17.93
C ASN A 126 14.48 -5.35 -16.84
N THR A 127 14.96 -6.58 -17.04
CA THR A 127 14.66 -7.75 -16.20
C THR A 127 15.10 -7.62 -14.74
N SER A 128 16.08 -6.76 -14.41
CA SER A 128 16.51 -6.49 -13.03
C SER A 128 15.51 -5.61 -12.27
N ILE A 129 14.95 -4.59 -12.94
CA ILE A 129 13.88 -3.74 -12.40
C ILE A 129 12.58 -4.54 -12.26
N ALA A 130 12.25 -5.39 -13.24
CA ALA A 130 11.11 -6.30 -13.14
C ALA A 130 11.26 -7.28 -11.94
N LYS A 131 12.45 -7.84 -11.68
CA LYS A 131 12.70 -8.71 -10.53
C LYS A 131 12.42 -8.01 -9.19
N LEU A 132 12.88 -6.77 -9.03
CA LEU A 132 12.62 -5.94 -7.84
C LEU A 132 11.14 -5.60 -7.68
N GLN A 133 10.44 -5.30 -8.78
CA GLN A 133 8.99 -5.10 -8.76
C GLN A 133 8.21 -6.36 -8.38
N THR A 134 8.72 -7.55 -8.67
CA THR A 134 8.08 -8.81 -8.20
C THR A 134 8.37 -9.16 -6.75
N ALA A 135 9.39 -8.56 -6.11
CA ALA A 135 9.77 -8.92 -4.74
C ALA A 135 8.68 -8.57 -3.73
N GLN A 136 8.08 -7.38 -3.86
CA GLN A 136 6.96 -6.95 -3.00
C GLN A 136 5.72 -7.86 -3.17
N PRO A 137 5.16 -8.07 -4.37
CA PRO A 137 4.03 -8.99 -4.55
C PRO A 137 4.32 -10.41 -4.06
N LYS A 138 5.56 -10.90 -4.16
CA LYS A 138 5.98 -12.20 -3.62
C LYS A 138 5.98 -12.20 -2.09
N PHE A 139 6.51 -11.15 -1.45
CA PHE A 139 6.48 -11.01 0.01
C PHE A 139 5.04 -11.05 0.52
N VAL A 140 4.16 -10.22 -0.03
CA VAL A 140 2.74 -10.17 0.37
C VAL A 140 2.06 -11.54 0.16
N HIS A 141 2.20 -12.16 -1.01
CA HIS A 141 1.60 -13.48 -1.27
C HIS A 141 2.11 -14.59 -0.34
N ARG A 142 3.42 -14.61 -0.05
CA ARG A 142 4.01 -15.64 0.80
C ARG A 142 3.56 -15.48 2.24
N THR A 143 3.50 -14.24 2.74
CA THR A 143 3.05 -13.95 4.11
C THR A 143 1.59 -14.34 4.31
N TYR A 144 0.68 -13.90 3.43
CA TYR A 144 -0.74 -14.28 3.55
C TYR A 144 -0.94 -15.79 3.45
N ARG A 145 -0.27 -16.45 2.49
CA ARG A 145 -0.31 -17.92 2.38
C ARG A 145 0.20 -18.62 3.65
N ALA A 146 1.29 -18.12 4.25
CA ALA A 146 1.85 -18.71 5.46
C ALA A 146 0.95 -18.54 6.70
N LEU A 147 -0.01 -17.61 6.64
CA LEU A 147 -1.01 -17.35 7.67
C LEU A 147 -2.39 -17.95 7.32
N ASP A 148 -2.49 -18.70 6.21
CA ASP A 148 -3.75 -19.26 5.68
C ASP A 148 -4.84 -18.20 5.40
N LEU A 149 -4.42 -17.04 4.86
CA LEU A 149 -5.26 -15.89 4.47
C LEU A 149 -5.37 -15.68 2.94
#